data_AF-A0A1Q7CCC5-F1
#
_entry.id   AF-A0A1Q7CCC5-F1
#
_cell.length_a   1.000
_cell.length_b   1.000
_cell.length_c   1.000
_cell.angle_alpha   90.00
_cell.angle_beta   90.00
_cell.angle_gamma   90.00
#
_symmetry.space_group_name_H-M   'P 1'
#
loop_
_entity.id
_entity.type
_entity.pdbx_description
1 polymer ?
#
loop_
_entity_poly.entity_id
_entity_poly.type
_entity_poly.pdbx_seq_one_letter_code
_entity_poly.pdbx_strand_id
1 'polypeptide(L)' 'MSAKAHLTIDRIRCDGHGLCAELLPELVRLDDWGYPIIAPGPIPDHLVAHAQNAMTACPVLALALKRAEKPDDGRNPRHR' A
#
# COMPACT_ATOMS: atom_id res chain seq x y z
N MET A 1 18.09 -8.68 0.56
CA MET A 1 17.75 -7.28 0.26
C MET A 1 16.29 -7.24 -0.13
N SER A 2 15.42 -6.85 0.79
CA SER A 2 13.98 -6.81 0.56
C SER A 2 13.66 -5.69 -0.43
N ALA A 3 12.84 -5.99 -1.44
CA ALA A 3 12.38 -4.97 -2.38
C ALA A 3 11.47 -4.00 -1.63
N LYS A 4 11.75 -2.69 -1.70
CA LYS A 4 10.91 -1.66 -1.05
C LYS A 4 9.48 -1.79 -1.59
N ALA A 5 8.51 -2.09 -0.73
CA ALA A 5 7.09 -2.11 -1.09
C ALA A 5 6.41 -0.85 -0.60
N HIS A 6 5.35 -0.41 -1.28
CA HIS A 6 4.50 0.71 -0.90
C HIS A 6 3.06 0.22 -0.77
N LEU A 7 2.34 0.77 0.19
CA LEU A 7 0.91 0.52 0.34
C LEU A 7 0.13 1.51 -0.52
N THR A 8 -0.88 1.03 -1.22
CA THR A 8 -1.77 1.86 -2.05
C THR A 8 -3.23 1.48 -1.80
N ILE A 9 -4.12 2.45 -1.97
CA ILE A 9 -5.57 2.28 -1.81
C ILE A 9 -6.30 2.78 -3.06
N ASP A 10 -7.18 1.96 -3.60
CA ASP A 10 -8.22 2.39 -4.53
C ASP A 10 -9.36 3.04 -3.73
N ARG A 11 -9.43 4.37 -3.76
CA ARG A 11 -10.45 5.13 -3.02
C ARG A 11 -11.85 5.02 -3.60
N ILE A 12 -12.01 4.57 -4.84
CA ILE A 12 -13.32 4.38 -5.47
C ILE A 12 -13.92 3.05 -5.00
N ARG A 13 -13.09 2.02 -4.82
CA ARG A 13 -13.53 0.70 -4.33
C ARG A 13 -13.63 0.61 -2.82
N CYS A 14 -13.00 1.51 -2.09
CA CYS A 14 -12.98 1.45 -0.63
C CYS A 14 -14.31 1.90 -0.05
N ASP A 15 -14.96 1.03 0.72
CA ASP A 15 -16.23 1.33 1.41
C ASP A 15 -16.05 1.54 2.94
N GLY A 16 -14.82 1.80 3.41
CA GLY A 16 -14.58 2.18 4.82
C GLY A 16 -14.68 1.05 5.85
N HIS A 17 -14.43 -0.21 5.47
CA HIS A 17 -14.54 -1.38 6.38
C HIS A 17 -13.57 -1.39 7.59
N GLY A 18 -12.54 -0.56 7.61
CA GLY A 18 -11.63 -0.42 8.76
C GLY A 18 -10.62 -1.55 9.04
N LEU A 19 -10.78 -2.75 8.48
CA LEU A 19 -9.89 -3.91 8.75
C LEU A 19 -8.41 -3.64 8.47
N CYS A 20 -8.11 -2.80 7.48
CA CYS A 20 -6.72 -2.42 7.17
C CYS A 20 -6.04 -1.64 8.30
N ALA A 21 -6.77 -0.78 9.02
CA ALA A 21 -6.25 -0.03 10.16
C ALA A 21 -6.12 -0.92 11.42
N GLU A 22 -6.98 -1.92 11.56
CA GLU A 22 -6.87 -2.92 12.64
C GLU A 22 -5.63 -3.82 12.48
N LEU A 23 -5.37 -4.27 11.26
CA LEU A 23 -4.28 -5.21 10.96
C LEU A 23 -2.91 -4.54 10.75
N LEU A 24 -2.90 -3.24 10.45
CA LEU A 24 -1.68 -2.47 10.18
C LEU A 24 -1.80 -1.03 10.72
N PRO A 25 -1.99 -0.84 12.04
CA PRO A 25 -2.18 0.47 12.66
C PRO A 25 -0.93 1.37 12.54
N GLU A 26 0.25 0.79 12.32
CA GLU A 26 1.51 1.53 12.18
C GLU A 26 1.56 2.37 10.91
N LEU A 27 0.87 1.93 9.84
CA LEU A 27 0.89 2.59 8.53
C LEU A 27 -0.48 3.06 8.06
N VAL A 28 -1.57 2.60 8.68
CA VAL A 28 -2.93 2.96 8.29
C VAL A 28 -3.69 3.49 9.49
N ARG A 29 -4.19 4.71 9.37
CA ARG A 29 -5.19 5.27 10.30
C ARG A 29 -6.50 5.48 9.55
N LEU A 30 -7.60 5.56 10.27
CA LEU A 30 -8.88 6.00 9.69
C LEU A 30 -9.05 7.50 9.91
N ASP A 31 -9.69 8.17 8.95
CA ASP A 31 -10.23 9.51 9.16
C ASP A 31 -11.58 9.46 9.89
N ASP A 32 -12.18 10.63 10.11
CA ASP A 32 -13.47 10.77 10.80
C ASP A 32 -14.64 10.09 10.04
N TRP A 33 -14.42 9.69 8.79
CA TRP A 33 -15.40 9.06 7.91
C TRP A 33 -15.15 7.56 7.75
N GLY A 34 -14.13 7.01 8.41
CA GLY A 34 -13.77 5.59 8.34
C GLY A 34 -12.91 5.22 7.12
N TYR A 35 -12.42 6.18 6.36
CA TYR A 35 -11.56 5.92 5.20
C TYR A 35 -10.07 5.90 5.59
N PRO A 36 -9.28 5.01 4.97
CA PRO A 36 -7.88 4.85 5.33
C PRO A 36 -7.00 6.02 4.84
N ILE A 37 -6.21 6.56 5.76
CA ILE A 37 -5.07 7.43 5.49
C ILE A 37 -3.79 6.59 5.65
N ILE A 38 -3.05 6.46 4.57
CA ILE A 38 -1.82 5.66 4.49
C ILE A 38 -0.60 6.55 4.78
N ALA A 39 0.30 6.08 5.63
CA ALA A 39 1.59 6.72 5.88
C ALA A 39 2.46 6.75 4.60
N PRO A 40 3.11 7.88 4.28
CA PRO A 40 3.92 7.97 3.09
C PRO A 40 5.19 7.13 3.20
N GLY A 41 5.70 6.67 2.06
CA GLY A 41 6.99 5.98 1.95
C GLY A 41 6.91 4.46 1.96
N PRO A 42 8.08 3.80 1.97
CA PRO A 42 8.14 2.35 1.87
C PRO A 42 7.72 1.67 3.16
N ILE A 43 7.12 0.49 3.03
CA ILE A 43 6.78 -0.39 4.13
C ILE A 43 8.10 -0.93 4.74
N PRO A 44 8.34 -0.75 6.05
CA PRO A 44 9.46 -1.37 6.75
C PRO A 44 9.40 -2.90 6.66
N ASP A 45 10.55 -3.57 6.55
CA ASP A 45 10.61 -5.02 6.32
C ASP A 45 9.84 -5.85 7.36
N HIS A 46 9.84 -5.43 8.62
CA HIS A 46 9.10 -6.11 9.69
C HIS A 46 7.57 -5.95 9.61
N LEU A 47 7.07 -4.98 8.84
CA LEU A 47 5.64 -4.74 8.63
C LEU A 47 5.10 -5.36 7.34
N VAL A 48 5.96 -5.95 6.49
CA VAL A 48 5.53 -6.51 5.20
C VAL A 48 4.48 -7.62 5.37
N ALA A 49 4.67 -8.51 6.36
CA ALA A 49 3.70 -9.57 6.63
C ALA A 49 2.35 -9.01 7.10
N HIS A 50 2.36 -8.01 7.98
CA HIS A 50 1.14 -7.31 8.42
C HIS A 50 0.44 -6.60 7.25
N ALA A 51 1.20 -5.97 6.36
CA ALA A 51 0.67 -5.30 5.19
C ALA A 51 0.05 -6.29 4.18
N GLN A 52 0.62 -7.49 4.04
CA GLN A 52 0.02 -8.57 3.26
C GLN A 52 -1.29 -9.05 3.87
N ASN A 53 -1.35 -9.23 5.19
CA ASN A 53 -2.58 -9.62 5.89
C ASN A 53 -3.67 -8.54 5.76
N ALA A 54 -3.32 -7.26 5.91
CA ALA A 54 -4.26 -6.16 5.70
C ALA A 54 -4.80 -6.12 4.27
N MET A 55 -3.96 -6.42 3.27
CA MET A 55 -4.35 -6.51 1.87
C MET A 55 -5.34 -7.67 1.63
N THR A 56 -5.05 -8.86 2.14
CA THR A 56 -5.91 -10.05 1.95
C THR A 56 -7.22 -9.98 2.73
N ALA A 57 -7.25 -9.27 3.85
CA ALA A 57 -8.46 -9.07 4.64
C ALA A 57 -9.44 -8.05 4.04
N CYS A 58 -9.02 -7.26 3.03
CA CYS A 58 -9.87 -6.24 2.42
C CYS A 58 -11.02 -6.89 1.61
N PRO A 59 -12.30 -6.78 2.03
CA PRO A 59 -13.41 -7.51 1.39
C PRO A 59 -13.65 -7.09 -0.07
N VAL A 60 -13.33 -5.83 -0.38
CA VAL A 60 -13.52 -5.18 -1.68
C VAL A 60 -12.23 -5.04 -2.48
N LEU A 61 -11.11 -5.61 -1.98
CA LEU A 61 -9.80 -5.60 -2.64
C LEU A 61 -9.34 -4.18 -3.05
N ALA A 62 -9.66 -3.19 -2.21
CA ALA A 62 -9.25 -1.80 -2.43
C ALA A 62 -7.79 -1.55 -2.01
N LEU A 63 -7.27 -2.31 -1.03
CA LEU A 63 -5.90 -2.19 -0.55
C LEU A 63 -4.95 -3.05 -1.38
N ALA A 64 -3.77 -2.52 -1.75
CA ALA A 64 -2.79 -3.24 -2.55
C ALA A 64 -1.35 -2.90 -2.18
N LEU A 65 -0.45 -3.87 -2.37
CA LEU A 65 1.00 -3.69 -2.24
C LEU A 65 1.64 -3.48 -3.62
N LYS A 66 2.30 -2.34 -3.81
CA LYS A 66 3.12 -2.08 -5.00
C LYS A 66 4.59 -2.25 -4.65
N ARG A 67 5.31 -3.04 -5.45
CA ARG A 67 6.78 -3.02 -5.38
C ARG A 67 7.25 -1.66 -5.89
N ALA A 68 8.15 -0.99 -5.18
CA ALA A 68 8.84 0.17 -5.73
C ALA A 68 9.63 -0.32 -6.94
N GLU A 69 9.17 0.04 -8.14
CA GLU A 69 10.04 -0.06 -9.31
C GLU A 69 11.28 0.79 -9.04
N LYS A 70 12.44 0.30 -9.50
CA LYS A 70 13.64 1.13 -9.54
C LYS A 70 13.27 2.39 -10.34
N PRO A 71 13.72 3.60 -9.93
CA PRO A 71 13.59 4.77 -10.78
C PRO A 71 14.14 4.41 -12.17
N ASP A 72 13.34 4.59 -13.21
CA ASP A 72 13.73 4.40 -14.61
C ASP A 72 15.10 5.01 -14.83
N ASP A 73 16.11 4.18 -15.12
CA ASP A 73 17.48 4.56 -15.39
C ASP A 73 17.61 5.12 -16.82
N GLY A 74 16.69 6.03 -17.20
CA GLY A 74 16.77 6.86 -18.40
C GLY A 74 17.03 6.11 -19.71
N ARG A 75 16.60 4.86 -19.85
CA ARG A 75 16.89 4.08 -21.05
C ARG A 75 15.87 4.40 -22.14
N ASN A 76 16.09 5.51 -22.84
CA ASN A 76 15.44 5.79 -24.12
C ASN A 76 16.32 5.28 -25.28
N PRO A 77 16.01 4.12 -25.91
CA PRO A 77 16.71 3.67 -27.11
C PRO A 77 16.18 4.34 -28.41
N ARG A 78 15.30 5.34 -28.34
CA ARG A 78 14.64 5.92 -29.51
C ARG A 78 15.35 7.15 -30.07
N HIS A 79 16.57 6.95 -30.56
CA HIS A 79 17.19 7.78 -31.61
C HIS A 79 17.99 6.88 -32.55
N ARG A 80 17.31 6.24 -33.51
CA ARG A 80 17.92 5.78 -34.76
C ARG A 80 16.99 6.09 -35.91
#